data_AF-A0A7X6Z2A9-F1
#
_entry.id   AF-A0A7X6Z2A9-F1
#
_cell.length_a   1.000
_cell.length_b   1.000
_cell.length_c   1.000
_cell.angle_alpha   90.00
_cell.angle_beta   90.00
_cell.angle_gamma   90.00
#
_symmetry.space_group_name_H-M   'P 1'
#
loop_
_entity.id
_entity.type
_entity.pdbx_description
1 polymer ?
#
loop_
_entity_poly.entity_id
_entity_poly.type
_entity_poly.pdbx_seq_one_letter_code
_entity_poly.pdbx_strand_id
1 'polypeptide(L)'
;MANLILDYDGTLHESIHIYAPAFRKAQDYLVANGLAQPRQYSNEEIFVWLGFTANEMWNLFSPQLSEKEKNICSKIIGDHILN
;
A
#
# COMPACT_ATOMS: atom_id res chain seq x y z
N MET A 1 -7.98 -17.38 -6.83
CA MET A 1 -9.23 -16.85 -6.23
C MET A 1 -9.24 -15.36 -6.45
N ALA A 2 -10.23 -14.81 -7.15
CA ALA A 2 -10.39 -13.38 -7.33
C ALA A 2 -11.29 -12.87 -6.21
N ASN A 3 -10.81 -11.94 -5.39
CA ASN A 3 -11.63 -11.27 -4.38
C ASN A 3 -12.42 -10.17 -5.08
N LEU A 4 -13.73 -10.38 -5.26
CA LEU A 4 -14.65 -9.35 -5.74
C LEU A 4 -15.05 -8.48 -4.56
N ILE A 5 -14.50 -7.27 -4.49
CA ILE A 5 -14.86 -6.28 -3.48
C ILE A 5 -16.00 -5.41 -4.05
N LEU A 6 -17.16 -5.43 -3.38
CA LEU A 6 -18.31 -4.60 -3.74
C LEU A 6 -18.25 -3.30 -2.95
N ASP A 7 -17.96 -2.20 -3.64
CA ASP A 7 -17.99 -0.84 -3.09
C ASP A 7 -19.44 -0.34 -3.06
N TYR A 8 -20.15 -0.65 -1.96
CA TYR A 8 -21.60 -0.43 -1.84
C TYR A 8 -21.99 1.07 -1.76
N ASP A 9 -21.08 1.92 -1.29
CA ASP A 9 -21.33 3.35 -1.06
C ASP A 9 -20.24 4.29 -1.64
N GLY A 10 -19.24 3.76 -2.36
CA GLY A 10 -18.14 4.55 -2.92
C GLY A 10 -16.99 4.81 -1.95
N THR A 11 -17.07 4.32 -0.71
CA THR A 11 -16.07 4.60 0.34
C THR A 11 -14.69 4.07 -0.04
N LEU A 12 -14.60 2.94 -0.75
CA LEU A 12 -13.32 2.41 -1.19
C LEU A 12 -12.75 3.23 -2.33
N HIS A 13 -13.59 3.67 -3.26
CA HIS A 13 -13.20 4.59 -4.32
C HIS A 13 -12.66 5.91 -3.75
N GLU A 14 -13.30 6.47 -2.73
CA GLU A 14 -12.82 7.71 -2.09
C GLU A 14 -11.53 7.46 -1.27
N SER A 15 -11.42 6.30 -0.62
CA SER A 15 -10.26 5.94 0.19
C SER A 15 -8.97 5.80 -0.63
N ILE A 16 -9.05 5.44 -1.92
CA ILE A 16 -7.86 5.31 -2.77
C ILE A 16 -7.15 6.65 -2.96
N HIS A 17 -7.87 7.77 -2.90
CA HIS A 17 -7.29 9.10 -3.09
C HIS A 17 -6.32 9.48 -1.96
N ILE A 18 -6.49 8.91 -0.77
CA ILE A 18 -5.62 9.13 0.39
C ILE A 18 -4.62 7.98 0.54
N TYR A 19 -5.05 6.73 0.29
CA TYR A 19 -4.21 5.55 0.42
C TYR A 19 -3.13 5.45 -0.67
N ALA A 20 -3.46 5.75 -1.92
CA ALA A 20 -2.51 5.66 -3.03
C ALA A 20 -1.28 6.57 -2.88
N PRO A 21 -1.40 7.87 -2.54
CA PRO A 21 -0.22 8.70 -2.29
C PRO A 21 0.58 8.23 -1.06
N ALA A 22 -0.10 7.77 0.00
CA ALA A 22 0.56 7.20 1.18
C ALA A 22 1.40 5.96 0.83
N PHE A 23 0.85 5.05 0.02
CA PHE A 23 1.53 3.85 -0.48
C PHE A 23 2.76 4.21 -1.32
N ARG A 24 2.63 5.16 -2.25
CA ARG A 24 3.75 5.63 -3.08
C ARG A 24 4.88 6.20 -2.23
N LYS A 25 4.57 6.94 -1.16
CA LYS A 25 5.59 7.45 -0.24
C LYS A 25 6.34 6.33 0.49
N ALA A 26 5.64 5.27 0.90
CA ALA A 26 6.28 4.10 1.48
C ALA A 26 7.13 3.36 0.44
N GLN A 27 6.68 3.27 -0.81
CA GLN A 27 7.46 2.72 -1.91
C GLN A 27 8.72 3.54 -2.17
N ASP A 28 8.64 4.87 -2.18
CA ASP A 28 9.81 5.76 -2.37
C ASP A 28 10.86 5.50 -1.30
N TYR A 29 10.44 5.27 -0.04
CA TYR A 29 11.34 4.84 1.03
C TYR A 29 12.02 3.50 0.70
N LEU A 30 11.27 2.50 0.21
CA LEU A 30 11.85 1.21 -0.18
C LEU A 30 12.86 1.34 -1.34
N VAL A 31 12.55 2.18 -2.33
CA VAL A 31 13.44 2.45 -3.47
C VAL A 31 14.70 3.16 -3.00
N ALA A 32 14.58 4.17 -2.13
CA ALA A 32 15.71 4.91 -1.58
C ALA A 32 16.67 4.00 -0.77
N ASN A 33 16.13 2.97 -0.11
CA ASN A 33 16.93 1.98 0.62
C ASN A 33 17.41 0.79 -0.25
N GLY A 34 17.12 0.79 -1.56
CA GLY A 34 17.51 -0.30 -2.46
C GLY A 34 16.74 -1.61 -2.23
N LEU A 35 15.59 -1.55 -1.54
CA LEU A 35 14.76 -2.70 -1.18
C LEU A 35 13.66 -3.00 -2.21
N ALA A 36 13.34 -2.04 -3.07
CA ALA A 36 12.38 -2.18 -4.16
C ALA A 36 12.87 -1.48 -5.43
N GLN A 37 12.38 -1.92 -6.58
CA GLN A 37 12.66 -1.22 -7.84
C GLN A 37 11.76 0.02 -7.99
N PRO A 38 12.28 1.12 -8.55
CA PRO A 38 11.47 2.29 -8.87
C PRO A 38 10.42 1.91 -9.91
N ARG A 39 9.15 2.00 -9.52
CA ARG A 39 8.01 1.75 -10.39
C ARG A 39 6.89 2.71 -10.04
N GLN A 40 6.20 3.27 -11.02
CA GLN A 40 4.99 4.03 -10.74
C GLN A 40 3.79 3.10 -10.74
N TYR A 41 3.10 2.99 -9.62
CA TYR A 41 1.84 2.26 -9.52
C TYR A 41 0.66 3.20 -9.77
N SER A 42 -0.24 2.77 -10.65
CA SER A 42 -1.55 3.42 -10.87
C SER A 42 -2.47 3.23 -9.65
N ASN A 43 -3.52 4.05 -9.55
CA ASN A 43 -4.48 3.89 -8.44
C ASN A 43 -5.20 2.55 -8.51
N GLU A 44 -5.49 2.06 -9.72
CA GLU A 44 -6.15 0.79 -9.99
C GLU A 44 -5.30 -0.40 -9.53
N GLU A 45 -3.98 -0.33 -9.72
CA GLU A 45 -3.06 -1.35 -9.21
C GLU A 45 -2.98 -1.33 -7.69
N ILE A 46 -2.98 -0.14 -7.08
CA ILE A 46 -2.93 0.01 -5.62
C ILE A 46 -4.27 -0.43 -4.99
N PHE A 47 -5.37 -0.26 -5.71
CA PHE A 47 -6.72 -0.63 -5.26
C PHE A 47 -6.82 -2.10 -4.88
N VAL A 48 -6.01 -2.96 -5.50
CA VAL A 48 -5.96 -4.40 -5.18
C VAL A 48 -5.55 -4.65 -3.73
N TRP A 49 -4.76 -3.78 -3.12
CA TRP A 49 -4.34 -3.91 -1.72
C TRP A 49 -5.27 -3.21 -0.73
N LEU A 50 -6.22 -2.42 -1.24
CA LEU A 50 -7.21 -1.75 -0.41
C LEU A 50 -8.11 -2.81 0.26
N GLY A 51 -8.25 -2.74 1.58
CA GLY A 51 -9.01 -3.72 2.37
C GLY A 51 -8.20 -4.90 2.92
N PHE A 52 -6.93 -5.06 2.52
CA PHE A 52 -6.02 -5.99 3.19
C PHE A 52 -5.48 -5.38 4.50
N THR A 53 -5.17 -6.22 5.48
CA THR A 53 -4.36 -5.76 6.61
C THR A 53 -2.95 -5.38 6.13
N ALA A 54 -2.27 -4.48 6.84
CA ALA A 54 -0.93 -4.04 6.44
C ALA A 54 0.03 -5.22 6.27
N ASN A 55 -0.03 -6.22 7.15
CA ASN A 55 0.83 -7.40 7.07
C ASN A 55 0.53 -8.24 5.80
N GLU A 56 -0.74 -8.50 5.51
CA GLU A 56 -1.14 -9.23 4.31
C GLU A 56 -0.72 -8.50 3.03
N MET A 57 -0.96 -7.19 2.97
CA MET A 57 -0.54 -6.35 1.84
C MET A 57 0.96 -6.49 1.58
N TRP A 58 1.80 -6.30 2.61
CA TRP A 58 3.25 -6.38 2.44
C TRP A 58 3.73 -7.79 2.10
N ASN A 59 3.08 -8.83 2.61
CA ASN A 59 3.41 -10.21 2.23
C ASN A 59 3.09 -10.52 0.77
N LEU A 60 2.04 -9.92 0.22
CA LEU A 60 1.69 -10.03 -1.20
C LEU A 60 2.60 -9.15 -2.09
N PHE A 61 2.88 -7.92 -1.64
CA PHE A 61 3.68 -6.95 -2.38
C PHE A 61 5.17 -7.32 -2.43
N SER A 62 5.74 -7.69 -1.29
CA SER A 62 7.15 -8.05 -1.17
C SER A 62 7.36 -9.04 -0.02
N PRO A 63 7.19 -10.36 -0.28
CA PRO A 63 7.36 -11.39 0.76
C PRO A 63 8.79 -11.44 1.32
N GLN A 64 9.77 -10.98 0.55
CA GLN A 64 11.19 -10.96 0.92
C GLN A 64 11.56 -9.80 1.87
N LEU A 65 10.66 -8.84 2.07
CA LEU A 65 10.90 -7.72 2.97
C LEU A 65 10.95 -8.21 4.42
N SER A 66 11.91 -7.71 5.21
CA SER A 66 11.98 -8.00 6.64
C SER A 66 10.78 -7.38 7.39
N GLU A 67 10.37 -7.98 8.51
CA GLU A 67 9.28 -7.43 9.33
C GLU A 67 9.56 -6.00 9.80
N LYS A 68 10.83 -5.66 10.06
CA LYS A 68 11.25 -4.31 10.43
C LYS A 68 10.88 -3.29 9.35
N GLU A 69 11.22 -3.58 8.10
CA GLU A 69 10.94 -2.68 6.98
C GLU A 69 9.43 -2.60 6.69
N LYS A 70 8.70 -3.71 6.83
CA LYS A 70 7.23 -3.74 6.73
C LYS A 70 6.59 -2.82 7.78
N ASN A 71 7.09 -2.85 9.01
CA ASN A 71 6.60 -1.99 10.09
C ASN A 71 6.90 -0.51 9.84
N ILE A 72 8.11 -0.17 9.36
CA ILE A 72 8.47 1.21 9.00
C ILE A 72 7.55 1.72 7.90
N CYS A 73 7.37 0.95 6.83
CA CYS A 73 6.52 1.35 5.70
C CYS A 73 5.05 1.47 6.11
N SER A 74 4.55 0.56 6.95
CA SER A 74 3.18 0.65 7.50
C SER A 74 2.98 1.92 8.32
N LYS A 75 3.99 2.31 9.11
CA LYS A 75 3.97 3.56 9.86
C LYS A 75 3.96 4.78 8.93
N ILE A 76 4.79 4.78 7.87
CA ILE A 76 4.79 5.87 6.87
C ILE A 76 3.40 6.04 6.23
N ILE A 77 2.75 4.93 5.87
CA ILE A 77 1.39 4.97 5.31
C ILE A 77 0.41 5.57 6.33
N GLY A 78 0.42 5.08 7.57
CA GLY A 78 -0.46 5.58 8.64
C GLY A 78 -0.25 7.06 8.93
N ASP A 79 0.99 7.49 9.09
CA ASP A 79 1.35 8.88 9.35
C ASP A 79 0.96 9.80 8.18
N HIS A 80 0.97 9.30 6.94
CA HIS A 80 0.56 10.06 5.76
C HIS A 80 -0.97 10.16 5.61
N ILE A 81 -1.72 9.16 6.07
CA ILE A 81 -3.20 9.20 6.02
C ILE A 81 -3.76 10.13 7.10
N LEU A 82 -3.06 10.24 8.25
CA LEU A 82 -3.49 11.04 9.40
C LEU A 82 -3.04 12.52 9.35
N ASN A 83 -2.23 12.91 8.36
CA ASN A 83 -1.79 14.29 8.11
C ASN A 83 -2.58 14.93 6.98
#